data_AF-A0A081SDP9-F1
#
_entry.id   AF-A0A081SDP9-F1
#
_cell.length_a   1.000
_cell.length_b   1.000
_cell.length_c   1.000
_cell.angle_alpha   90.00
_cell.angle_beta   90.00
_cell.angle_gamma   90.00
#
_symmetry.space_group_name_H-M   'P 1'
#
loop_
_entity.id
_entity.type
_entity.pdbx_description
1 polymer ?
#
loop_
_entity_poly.entity_id
_entity_poly.type
_entity_poly.pdbx_seq_one_letter_code
_entity_poly.pdbx_strand_id
1 'polypeptide(L)'
;MPKIIRDESTTSSYWAAVNTLGALPDVHIIADAPIGCYNLVGVAVIDYTDAIPYLRNFTPTDLTEKAISSSGTTGITKDTIEKLIGTGKTLIVMSTAESEMVGADHTQMLAAQYPDVKFFSSNSLIEDEWVGRDRVLAWCFDNYDDRKPASIQAGTVSIIGPTFGCFNSPSDLHEVKRLIAGAGGRVKKVFPMESMLADISELKHSDVIVVMYEEFGKSLAEKLGRPILYAPFGLYATEQFIRDLGKLLGTSDQAEAFIKVEKQTTLKLIWDLWRGPQSEWFPTVNFAACASRTYAKGLKRFLEGELGMTCAFSIDSAVADNSDIRRRLQEKPPQVMFGRIVDKMYLAEVGAKTYFVQSGYPGPFVRRALGTPYMGFSGATYVVQEIVNLLYDVLFQFLPSHKRGFEFVQPDKKFVWTPEANNALAERTKQAPFISQISFSRELKTKAELYAQKNGLDVITPDVLSRIN
;
A
#
# COMPACT_ATOMS: atom_id res chain seq x y z
N MET A 1 -20.82 -26.44 0.40
CA MET A 1 -21.38 -25.24 -0.25
C MET A 1 -20.24 -24.52 -0.97
N PRO A 2 -20.46 -23.96 -2.16
CA PRO A 2 -19.43 -23.16 -2.84
C PRO A 2 -19.02 -21.97 -1.98
N LYS A 3 -17.72 -21.69 -1.88
CA LYS A 3 -17.18 -20.51 -1.20
C LYS A 3 -17.24 -19.34 -2.17
N ILE A 4 -18.03 -18.31 -1.86
CA ILE A 4 -18.03 -17.06 -2.61
C ILE A 4 -16.96 -16.16 -2.00
N ILE A 5 -16.04 -15.70 -2.83
CA ILE A 5 -15.04 -14.69 -2.46
C ILE A 5 -15.48 -13.38 -3.11
N ARG A 6 -15.67 -12.34 -2.28
CA ARG A 6 -16.06 -11.00 -2.74
C ARG A 6 -14.80 -10.16 -2.90
N ASP A 7 -14.66 -9.53 -4.05
CA ASP A 7 -13.66 -8.48 -4.31
C ASP A 7 -12.23 -8.89 -3.90
N GLU A 8 -11.78 -10.05 -4.38
CA GLU A 8 -10.48 -10.65 -4.01
C GLU A 8 -9.34 -9.61 -4.05
N SER A 9 -8.58 -9.62 -2.96
CA SER A 9 -7.60 -8.59 -2.61
C SER A 9 -6.24 -8.83 -3.24
N THR A 10 -5.96 -10.07 -3.62
CA THR A 10 -4.67 -10.54 -4.12
C THR A 10 -4.81 -11.03 -5.55
N THR A 11 -3.75 -10.90 -6.34
CA THR A 11 -3.66 -11.61 -7.62
C THR A 11 -3.15 -13.04 -7.39
N SER A 12 -3.03 -13.83 -8.46
CA SER A 12 -2.41 -15.15 -8.37
C SER A 12 -0.88 -15.08 -8.33
N SER A 13 -0.26 -16.20 -7.94
CA SER A 13 1.20 -16.38 -7.96
C SER A 13 1.85 -16.20 -9.36
N TYR A 14 1.09 -16.42 -10.44
CA TYR A 14 1.54 -16.09 -11.81
C TYR A 14 1.75 -14.58 -12.00
N TRP A 15 0.79 -13.74 -11.60
CA TRP A 15 0.93 -12.28 -11.67
C TRP A 15 2.13 -11.81 -10.86
N ALA A 16 2.30 -12.37 -9.65
CA ALA A 16 3.44 -12.12 -8.79
C ALA A 16 4.77 -12.45 -9.47
N ALA A 17 4.87 -13.61 -10.11
CA ALA A 17 6.07 -14.04 -10.82
C ALA A 17 6.38 -13.14 -12.02
N VAL A 18 5.37 -12.77 -12.82
CA VAL A 18 5.54 -11.84 -13.94
C VAL A 18 6.02 -10.48 -13.46
N ASN A 19 5.39 -9.91 -12.43
CA ASN A 19 5.76 -8.60 -11.88
C ASN A 19 7.14 -8.59 -11.20
N THR A 20 7.61 -9.75 -10.74
CA THR A 20 8.93 -9.92 -10.13
C THR A 20 10.02 -10.08 -11.18
N LEU A 21 9.87 -11.05 -12.08
CA LEU A 21 10.84 -11.34 -13.13
C LEU A 21 10.86 -10.25 -14.22
N GLY A 22 9.72 -9.61 -14.46
CA GLY A 22 9.58 -8.53 -15.45
C GLY A 22 10.41 -7.31 -15.08
N ALA A 23 10.73 -7.14 -13.79
CA ALA A 23 11.62 -6.10 -13.29
C ALA A 23 13.09 -6.29 -13.72
N LEU A 24 13.48 -7.50 -14.11
CA LEU A 24 14.85 -7.87 -14.46
C LEU A 24 15.05 -7.68 -15.98
N PRO A 25 15.88 -6.71 -16.42
CA PRO A 25 16.00 -6.35 -17.82
C PRO A 25 16.70 -7.42 -18.68
N ASP A 26 17.49 -8.30 -18.05
CA ASP A 26 18.20 -9.42 -18.66
C ASP A 26 17.37 -10.71 -18.75
N VAL A 27 16.13 -10.70 -18.22
CA VAL A 27 15.19 -11.82 -18.30
C VAL A 27 14.16 -11.58 -19.39
N HIS A 28 13.77 -12.64 -20.10
CA HIS A 28 12.56 -12.69 -20.92
C HIS A 28 11.63 -13.80 -20.43
N ILE A 29 10.39 -13.45 -20.15
CA ILE A 29 9.38 -14.37 -19.63
C ILE A 29 8.54 -14.91 -20.78
N ILE A 30 8.40 -16.23 -20.82
CA ILE A 30 7.48 -16.94 -21.70
C ILE A 30 6.35 -17.50 -20.84
N ALA A 31 5.15 -16.94 -21.00
CA ALA A 31 3.96 -17.41 -20.31
C ALA A 31 3.36 -18.56 -21.11
N ASP A 32 3.30 -19.77 -20.55
CA ASP A 32 2.51 -20.84 -21.15
C ASP A 32 1.02 -20.55 -20.90
N ALA A 33 0.41 -19.76 -21.79
CA ALA A 33 -0.83 -19.08 -21.50
C ALA A 33 -1.63 -18.72 -22.76
N PRO A 34 -2.96 -18.64 -22.66
CA PRO A 34 -3.77 -17.92 -23.65
C PRO A 34 -3.42 -16.43 -23.67
N ILE A 35 -3.73 -15.76 -24.78
CA ILE A 35 -3.48 -14.32 -24.98
C ILE A 35 -4.08 -13.44 -23.87
N GLY A 36 -5.21 -13.86 -23.27
CA GLY A 36 -5.88 -13.12 -22.19
C GLY A 36 -5.02 -12.94 -20.94
N CYS A 37 -4.27 -13.97 -20.54
CA CYS A 37 -3.39 -13.95 -19.36
C CYS A 37 -2.19 -13.02 -19.58
N TYR A 38 -1.74 -12.87 -20.82
CA TYR A 38 -0.75 -11.85 -21.18
C TYR A 38 -1.36 -10.45 -21.18
N ASN A 39 -2.51 -10.28 -21.85
CA ASN A 39 -3.14 -8.98 -21.99
C ASN A 39 -3.47 -8.34 -20.64
N LEU A 40 -4.00 -9.10 -19.68
CA LEU A 40 -4.35 -8.54 -18.38
C LEU A 40 -3.13 -8.05 -17.60
N VAL A 41 -2.06 -8.86 -17.53
CA VAL A 41 -0.86 -8.59 -16.72
C VAL A 41 0.10 -7.61 -17.41
N GLY A 42 0.34 -7.80 -18.71
CA GLY A 42 1.39 -7.11 -19.45
C GLY A 42 0.92 -5.87 -20.21
N VAL A 43 -0.39 -5.70 -20.42
CA VAL A 43 -0.93 -4.66 -21.31
C VAL A 43 -2.04 -3.84 -20.65
N ALA A 44 -3.11 -4.45 -20.14
CA ALA A 44 -4.30 -3.73 -19.69
C ALA A 44 -4.11 -3.04 -18.33
N VAL A 45 -3.36 -3.66 -17.40
CA VAL A 45 -3.17 -3.10 -16.06
C VAL A 45 -2.46 -1.74 -16.07
N ILE A 46 -1.62 -1.48 -17.08
CA ILE A 46 -0.83 -0.24 -17.18
C ILE A 46 -1.70 0.99 -17.47
N ASP A 47 -2.93 0.80 -17.97
CA ASP A 47 -3.90 1.89 -18.18
C ASP A 47 -4.47 2.42 -16.86
N TYR A 48 -4.32 1.64 -15.79
CA TYR A 48 -4.85 1.98 -14.46
C TYR A 48 -3.76 2.37 -13.48
N THR A 49 -2.50 2.01 -13.74
CA THR A 49 -1.42 2.26 -12.80
C THR A 49 -0.08 2.52 -13.46
N ASP A 50 0.68 3.46 -12.87
CA ASP A 50 2.09 3.59 -13.16
C ASP A 50 2.96 2.65 -12.32
N ALA A 51 2.49 1.73 -11.49
CA ALA A 51 3.42 0.82 -10.80
C ALA A 51 3.99 -0.30 -11.69
N ILE A 52 3.44 -0.47 -12.91
CA ILE A 52 3.84 -1.51 -13.86
C ILE A 52 4.12 -0.83 -15.21
N PRO A 53 5.32 -0.96 -15.80
CA PRO A 53 5.58 -0.44 -17.13
C PRO A 53 5.06 -1.42 -18.19
N TYR A 54 5.04 -0.99 -19.45
CA TYR A 54 4.85 -1.93 -20.55
C TYR A 54 5.96 -2.99 -20.56
N LEU A 55 5.59 -4.26 -20.36
CA LEU A 55 6.52 -5.37 -20.20
C LEU A 55 7.02 -5.86 -21.56
N ARG A 56 8.09 -5.23 -22.07
CA ARG A 56 8.72 -5.61 -23.35
C ARG A 56 9.38 -6.99 -23.34
N ASN A 57 9.62 -7.53 -22.16
CA ASN A 57 10.32 -8.80 -21.92
C ASN A 57 9.36 -9.92 -21.52
N PHE A 58 8.16 -9.92 -22.09
CA PHE A 58 7.09 -10.85 -21.75
C PHE A 58 6.34 -11.28 -23.01
N THR A 59 6.17 -12.58 -23.21
CA THR A 59 5.51 -13.14 -24.41
C THR A 59 4.66 -14.34 -24.02
N PRO A 60 3.38 -14.40 -24.43
CA PRO A 60 2.56 -15.60 -24.26
C PRO A 60 2.90 -16.65 -25.32
N THR A 61 2.59 -17.91 -25.02
CA THR A 61 2.54 -18.98 -26.04
C THR A 61 1.30 -18.89 -26.92
N ASP A 62 0.31 -18.06 -26.58
CA ASP A 62 -0.96 -17.91 -27.33
C ASP A 62 -1.71 -19.24 -27.48
N LEU A 63 -2.00 -19.88 -26.34
CA LEU A 63 -2.70 -21.16 -26.31
C LEU A 63 -4.07 -21.09 -27.00
N THR A 64 -4.29 -22.05 -27.90
CA THR A 64 -5.55 -22.24 -28.63
C THR A 64 -6.38 -23.37 -28.01
N GLU A 65 -7.66 -23.45 -28.35
CA GLU A 65 -8.55 -24.54 -27.92
C GLU A 65 -7.96 -25.93 -28.27
N LYS A 66 -7.29 -26.06 -29.41
CA LYS A 66 -6.62 -27.30 -29.82
C LYS A 66 -5.49 -27.69 -28.85
N ALA A 67 -4.70 -26.72 -28.39
CA ALA A 67 -3.63 -26.93 -27.42
C ALA A 67 -4.17 -27.42 -26.08
N ILE A 68 -5.29 -26.86 -25.64
CA ILE A 68 -5.95 -27.21 -24.38
C ILE A 68 -6.62 -28.59 -24.46
N SER A 69 -7.23 -28.93 -25.60
CA SER A 69 -8.05 -30.14 -25.74
C SER A 69 -7.31 -31.41 -26.15
N SER A 70 -6.25 -31.30 -26.96
CA SER A 70 -5.71 -32.49 -27.65
C SER A 70 -4.21 -32.49 -27.91
N SER A 71 -3.60 -31.37 -28.33
CA SER A 71 -2.19 -31.37 -28.72
C SER A 71 -1.22 -31.09 -27.58
N GLY A 72 -1.72 -30.61 -26.44
CA GLY A 72 -0.89 -30.05 -25.37
C GLY A 72 -0.23 -28.73 -25.77
N THR A 73 0.55 -28.16 -24.85
CA THR A 73 1.17 -26.83 -25.01
C THR A 73 2.64 -26.88 -25.44
N THR A 74 3.30 -28.03 -25.26
CA THR A 74 4.76 -28.18 -25.42
C THR A 74 5.28 -27.73 -26.79
N GLY A 75 4.60 -28.08 -27.89
CA GLY A 75 5.04 -27.67 -29.23
C GLY A 75 5.06 -26.14 -29.40
N ILE A 76 4.00 -25.46 -28.94
CA ILE A 76 3.87 -24.00 -29.04
C ILE A 76 4.89 -23.30 -28.15
N THR A 77 5.16 -23.86 -26.96
CA THR A 77 6.23 -23.38 -26.07
C THR A 77 7.59 -23.44 -26.76
N LYS A 78 7.91 -24.53 -27.46
CA LYS A 78 9.16 -24.65 -28.23
C LYS A 78 9.26 -23.62 -29.34
N ASP A 79 8.22 -23.49 -30.15
CA ASP A 79 8.17 -22.49 -31.23
C ASP A 79 8.39 -21.06 -30.70
N THR A 80 7.89 -20.78 -29.50
CA THR A 80 8.06 -19.48 -28.83
C THR A 80 9.49 -19.29 -28.33
N ILE A 81 10.09 -20.32 -27.71
CA ILE A 81 11.49 -20.30 -27.30
C ILE A 81 12.41 -20.06 -28.51
N GLU A 82 12.21 -20.80 -29.60
CA GLU A 82 13.05 -20.71 -30.80
C GLU A 82 13.06 -19.32 -31.43
N LYS A 83 11.94 -18.59 -31.36
CA LYS A 83 11.85 -17.19 -31.81
C LYS A 83 12.61 -16.21 -30.91
N LEU A 84 12.84 -16.57 -29.65
CA LEU A 84 13.44 -15.71 -28.63
C LEU A 84 14.91 -16.06 -28.33
N ILE A 85 15.40 -17.21 -28.79
CA ILE A 85 16.82 -17.56 -28.76
C ILE A 85 17.60 -16.50 -29.54
N GLY A 86 18.76 -16.11 -29.00
CA GLY A 86 19.64 -15.11 -29.61
C GLY A 86 19.32 -13.66 -29.22
N THR A 87 18.25 -13.41 -28.44
CA THR A 87 17.95 -12.07 -27.90
C THR A 87 18.95 -11.60 -26.82
N GLY A 88 19.83 -12.48 -26.35
CA GLY A 88 20.79 -12.21 -25.29
C GLY A 88 20.20 -12.23 -23.87
N LYS A 89 18.92 -12.58 -23.73
CA LYS A 89 18.21 -12.66 -22.45
C LYS A 89 18.14 -14.08 -21.92
N THR A 90 18.12 -14.22 -20.59
CA THR A 90 17.75 -15.47 -19.93
C THR A 90 16.26 -15.72 -20.12
N LEU A 91 15.92 -16.81 -20.80
CA LEU A 91 14.52 -17.19 -21.03
C LEU A 91 14.01 -17.99 -19.83
N ILE A 92 12.85 -17.62 -19.31
CA ILE A 92 12.15 -18.35 -18.26
C ILE A 92 10.75 -18.68 -18.77
N VAL A 93 10.44 -19.98 -18.84
CA VAL A 93 9.09 -20.45 -19.12
C VAL A 93 8.34 -20.57 -17.81
N MET A 94 7.11 -20.07 -17.73
CA MET A 94 6.27 -20.23 -16.55
C MET A 94 4.89 -20.74 -16.90
N SER A 95 4.31 -21.53 -15.98
CA SER A 95 2.92 -21.93 -16.09
C SER A 95 1.96 -20.79 -15.78
N THR A 96 0.72 -20.94 -16.21
CA THR A 96 -0.46 -20.18 -15.81
C THR A 96 -1.53 -21.10 -15.26
N ALA A 97 -2.63 -20.54 -14.77
CA ALA A 97 -3.76 -21.34 -14.32
C ALA A 97 -4.27 -22.30 -15.41
N GLU A 98 -4.33 -21.83 -16.66
CA GLU A 98 -4.82 -22.63 -17.79
C GLU A 98 -3.86 -23.76 -18.17
N SER A 99 -2.54 -23.50 -18.20
CA SER A 99 -1.56 -24.56 -18.48
C SER A 99 -1.50 -25.59 -17.36
N GLU A 100 -1.67 -25.15 -16.10
CA GLU A 100 -1.75 -26.04 -14.93
C GLU A 100 -2.98 -26.95 -15.00
N MET A 101 -4.13 -26.43 -15.44
CA MET A 101 -5.35 -27.23 -15.60
C MET A 101 -5.21 -28.37 -16.62
N VAL A 102 -4.40 -28.18 -17.66
CA VAL A 102 -4.12 -29.23 -18.65
C VAL A 102 -2.89 -30.09 -18.30
N GLY A 103 -2.32 -29.90 -17.11
CA GLY A 103 -1.19 -30.69 -16.61
C GLY A 103 0.13 -30.42 -17.34
N ALA A 104 0.30 -29.22 -17.91
CA ALA A 104 1.54 -28.87 -18.59
C ALA A 104 2.69 -28.70 -17.59
N ASP A 105 3.75 -29.48 -17.77
CA ASP A 105 5.04 -29.33 -17.10
C ASP A 105 6.15 -29.44 -18.14
N HIS A 106 6.90 -28.35 -18.32
CA HIS A 106 7.94 -28.27 -19.33
C HIS A 106 9.33 -28.62 -18.79
N THR A 107 9.47 -28.98 -17.51
CA THR A 107 10.77 -29.17 -16.85
C THR A 107 11.66 -30.20 -17.57
N GLN A 108 11.13 -31.39 -17.86
CA GLN A 108 11.90 -32.45 -18.53
C GLN A 108 12.23 -32.07 -19.99
N MET A 109 11.27 -31.45 -20.69
CA MET A 109 11.46 -31.01 -22.06
C MET A 109 12.55 -29.95 -22.18
N LEU A 110 12.54 -28.96 -21.29
CA LEU A 110 13.54 -27.89 -21.27
C LEU A 110 14.91 -28.44 -20.91
N ALA A 111 15.01 -29.32 -19.90
CA ALA A 111 16.28 -29.95 -19.54
C ALA A 111 16.90 -30.73 -20.71
N ALA A 112 16.09 -31.37 -21.55
CA ALA A 112 16.55 -32.17 -22.68
C ALA A 112 16.91 -31.34 -23.92
N GLN A 113 16.19 -30.24 -24.19
CA GLN A 113 16.26 -29.54 -25.49
C GLN A 113 16.73 -28.08 -25.38
N TYR A 114 16.54 -27.45 -24.24
CA TYR A 114 16.87 -26.05 -23.98
C TYR A 114 17.46 -25.91 -22.56
N PRO A 115 18.65 -26.49 -22.29
CA PRO A 115 19.19 -26.64 -20.93
C PRO A 115 19.42 -25.30 -20.18
N ASP A 116 19.58 -24.21 -20.92
CA ASP A 116 19.73 -22.85 -20.41
C ASP A 116 18.40 -22.16 -20.06
N VAL A 117 17.27 -22.75 -20.45
CA VAL A 117 15.92 -22.25 -20.17
C VAL A 117 15.36 -23.00 -18.97
N LYS A 118 14.84 -22.27 -17.99
CA LYS A 118 14.26 -22.86 -16.76
C LYS A 118 12.75 -22.74 -16.74
N PHE A 119 12.10 -23.73 -16.13
CA PHE A 119 10.67 -23.73 -15.87
C PHE A 119 10.38 -23.22 -14.45
N PHE A 120 9.47 -22.26 -14.34
CA PHE A 120 8.88 -21.83 -13.08
C PHE A 120 7.41 -22.25 -13.03
N SER A 121 7.08 -23.27 -12.23
CA SER A 121 5.68 -23.58 -11.93
C SER A 121 5.09 -22.44 -11.11
N SER A 122 4.08 -21.75 -11.64
CA SER A 122 3.45 -20.61 -10.97
C SER A 122 2.54 -21.02 -9.83
N ASN A 123 2.00 -22.25 -9.83
CA ASN A 123 0.99 -22.70 -8.88
C ASN A 123 -0.19 -21.71 -8.78
N SER A 124 -0.57 -21.09 -9.90
CA SER A 124 -1.55 -20.00 -9.97
C SER A 124 -2.94 -20.40 -9.51
N LEU A 125 -3.27 -21.69 -9.50
CA LEU A 125 -4.57 -22.19 -9.02
C LEU A 125 -4.68 -22.25 -7.49
N ILE A 126 -3.56 -22.19 -6.77
CA ILE A 126 -3.50 -22.51 -5.33
C ILE A 126 -2.83 -21.39 -4.53
N GLU A 127 -1.81 -20.73 -5.09
CA GLU A 127 -1.02 -19.72 -4.41
C GLU A 127 -1.46 -18.30 -4.77
N ASP A 128 -1.51 -17.45 -3.73
CA ASP A 128 -1.72 -16.01 -3.86
C ASP A 128 -0.45 -15.27 -4.32
N GLU A 129 -0.61 -13.97 -4.52
CA GLU A 129 0.44 -13.05 -4.93
C GLU A 129 1.66 -13.06 -3.99
N TRP A 130 1.46 -13.07 -2.67
CA TRP A 130 2.56 -12.90 -1.71
C TRP A 130 3.39 -14.17 -1.59
N VAL A 131 2.72 -15.33 -1.56
CA VAL A 131 3.40 -16.63 -1.63
C VAL A 131 4.18 -16.74 -2.93
N GLY A 132 3.58 -16.34 -4.05
CA GLY A 132 4.24 -16.33 -5.35
C GLY A 132 5.47 -15.44 -5.43
N ARG A 133 5.38 -14.20 -4.92
CA ARG A 133 6.49 -13.24 -4.88
C ARG A 133 7.65 -13.77 -4.05
N ASP A 134 7.39 -14.32 -2.86
CA ASP A 134 8.45 -14.87 -2.01
C ASP A 134 9.13 -16.08 -2.67
N ARG A 135 8.33 -16.97 -3.27
CA ARG A 135 8.81 -18.19 -3.91
C ARG A 135 9.63 -17.93 -5.16
N VAL A 136 9.22 -17.00 -6.03
CA VAL A 136 9.98 -16.69 -7.25
C VAL A 136 11.35 -16.06 -6.93
N LEU A 137 11.44 -15.23 -5.88
CA LEU A 137 12.72 -14.66 -5.43
C LEU A 137 13.67 -15.75 -4.93
N ALA A 138 13.16 -16.64 -4.08
CA ALA A 138 13.92 -17.80 -3.59
C ALA A 138 14.34 -18.74 -4.74
N TRP A 139 13.44 -18.98 -5.69
CA TRP A 139 13.69 -19.80 -6.88
C TRP A 139 14.78 -19.21 -7.78
N CYS A 140 14.83 -17.88 -7.93
CA CYS A 140 15.92 -17.22 -8.68
C CYS A 140 17.28 -17.56 -8.06
N PHE A 141 17.41 -17.49 -6.74
CA PHE A 141 18.65 -17.86 -6.06
C PHE A 141 18.96 -19.35 -6.19
N ASP A 142 17.96 -20.21 -6.04
CA ASP A 142 18.16 -21.67 -6.18
C ASP A 142 18.60 -22.09 -7.59
N ASN A 143 18.28 -21.31 -8.62
CA ASN A 143 18.64 -21.67 -10.01
C ASN A 143 19.84 -20.90 -10.56
N TYR A 144 20.12 -19.69 -10.06
CA TYR A 144 21.09 -18.77 -10.68
C TYR A 144 22.21 -18.29 -9.73
N ASP A 145 22.24 -18.69 -8.45
CA ASP A 145 23.41 -18.44 -7.60
C ASP A 145 24.65 -19.19 -8.08
N ASP A 146 25.82 -18.56 -7.97
CA ASP A 146 27.10 -19.12 -8.43
C ASP A 146 27.68 -20.20 -7.50
N ARG A 147 26.98 -20.49 -6.39
CA ARG A 147 27.32 -21.48 -5.36
C ARG A 147 28.65 -21.26 -4.65
N LYS A 148 29.31 -20.12 -4.89
CA LYS A 148 30.55 -19.77 -4.19
C LYS A 148 30.25 -19.27 -2.78
N PRO A 149 31.18 -19.48 -1.82
CA PRO A 149 31.07 -18.87 -0.50
C PRO A 149 30.98 -17.34 -0.58
N ALA A 150 30.25 -16.74 0.36
CA ALA A 150 30.14 -15.30 0.45
C ALA A 150 31.47 -14.64 0.84
N SER A 151 32.00 -13.76 -0.02
CA SER A 151 33.02 -12.77 0.35
C SER A 151 32.32 -11.47 0.78
N ILE A 152 32.30 -11.18 2.08
CA ILE A 152 31.56 -10.05 2.64
C ILE A 152 32.27 -8.74 2.35
N GLN A 153 31.53 -7.78 1.79
CA GLN A 153 32.00 -6.43 1.49
C GLN A 153 31.54 -5.48 2.59
N ALA A 154 32.49 -5.03 3.41
CA ALA A 154 32.22 -4.16 4.55
C ALA A 154 31.49 -2.85 4.16
N GLY A 155 30.59 -2.40 5.02
CA GLY A 155 29.74 -1.22 4.87
C GLY A 155 28.60 -1.39 3.85
N THR A 156 28.33 -2.59 3.33
CA THR A 156 27.36 -2.76 2.24
C THR A 156 26.03 -3.38 2.67
N VAL A 157 24.94 -2.85 2.11
CA VAL A 157 23.57 -3.30 2.38
C VAL A 157 22.88 -3.61 1.06
N SER A 158 22.25 -4.77 0.94
CA SER A 158 21.36 -5.06 -0.19
C SER A 158 19.91 -5.05 0.23
N ILE A 159 19.04 -4.64 -0.68
CA ILE A 159 17.60 -4.51 -0.46
C ILE A 159 16.88 -5.59 -1.24
N ILE A 160 15.92 -6.28 -0.62
CA ILE A 160 15.05 -7.28 -1.25
C ILE A 160 13.59 -6.82 -1.12
N GLY A 161 12.81 -7.02 -2.19
CA GLY A 161 11.35 -6.89 -2.14
C GLY A 161 10.75 -5.97 -3.19
N PRO A 162 11.28 -4.76 -3.46
CA PRO A 162 10.74 -3.89 -4.50
C PRO A 162 10.59 -4.62 -5.83
N THR A 163 9.36 -4.67 -6.32
CA THR A 163 8.92 -5.37 -7.54
C THR A 163 7.84 -4.53 -8.23
N PHE A 164 7.49 -4.83 -9.48
CA PHE A 164 6.37 -4.14 -10.11
C PHE A 164 5.06 -4.49 -9.38
N GLY A 165 4.10 -3.57 -9.39
CA GLY A 165 2.82 -3.76 -8.73
C GLY A 165 2.84 -3.68 -7.19
N CYS A 166 3.98 -3.41 -6.54
CA CYS A 166 3.99 -3.05 -5.13
C CYS A 166 3.51 -1.59 -4.93
N PHE A 167 2.60 -1.37 -3.98
CA PHE A 167 2.08 -0.04 -3.69
C PHE A 167 3.22 0.91 -3.25
N ASN A 168 3.29 2.08 -3.89
CA ASN A 168 4.19 3.20 -3.55
C ASN A 168 5.69 2.84 -3.44
N SER A 169 6.10 1.72 -4.03
CA SER A 169 7.45 1.17 -3.92
C SER A 169 8.57 2.15 -4.30
N PRO A 170 8.45 2.99 -5.35
CA PRO A 170 9.51 3.95 -5.71
C PRO A 170 9.83 4.95 -4.59
N SER A 171 8.79 5.54 -3.98
CA SER A 171 8.96 6.51 -2.88
C SER A 171 9.54 5.85 -1.62
N ASP A 172 9.02 4.68 -1.25
CA ASP A 172 9.53 3.94 -0.09
C ASP A 172 10.98 3.49 -0.28
N LEU A 173 11.31 2.97 -1.47
CA LEU A 173 12.67 2.53 -1.78
C LEU A 173 13.65 3.71 -1.72
N HIS A 174 13.26 4.86 -2.24
CA HIS A 174 14.09 6.07 -2.15
C HIS A 174 14.38 6.45 -0.69
N GLU A 175 13.35 6.42 0.18
CA GLU A 175 13.54 6.70 1.61
C GLU A 175 14.41 5.63 2.28
N VAL A 176 14.16 4.34 2.04
CA VAL A 176 14.96 3.25 2.63
C VAL A 176 16.43 3.37 2.26
N LYS A 177 16.75 3.71 0.99
CA LYS A 177 18.13 3.99 0.56
C LYS A 177 18.75 5.18 1.29
N ARG A 178 17.97 6.25 1.50
CA ARG A 178 18.41 7.44 2.25
C ARG A 178 18.71 7.10 3.70
N LEU A 179 17.87 6.29 4.34
CA LEU A 179 18.08 5.82 5.71
C LEU A 179 19.33 4.93 5.82
N ILE A 180 19.55 4.03 4.87
CA ILE A 180 20.77 3.20 4.80
C ILE A 180 22.01 4.09 4.71
N ALA A 181 22.00 5.08 3.81
CA ALA A 181 23.10 6.03 3.66
C ALA A 181 23.32 6.87 4.93
N GLY A 182 22.23 7.35 5.55
CA GLY A 182 22.28 8.09 6.82
C GLY A 182 22.86 7.27 7.98
N ALA A 183 22.58 5.96 8.03
CA ALA A 183 23.16 5.03 8.99
C ALA A 183 24.64 4.68 8.69
N GLY A 184 25.24 5.23 7.63
CA GLY A 184 26.63 4.97 7.23
C GLY A 184 26.82 3.75 6.31
N GLY A 185 25.74 3.15 5.80
CA GLY A 185 25.80 2.04 4.86
C GLY A 185 25.77 2.48 3.40
N ARG A 186 26.25 1.63 2.49
CA ARG A 186 26.14 1.81 1.04
C ARG A 186 25.27 0.73 0.43
N VAL A 187 24.27 1.16 -0.34
CA VAL A 187 23.40 0.23 -1.07
C VAL A 187 24.23 -0.47 -2.16
N LYS A 188 24.28 -1.80 -2.10
CA LYS A 188 25.03 -2.64 -3.05
C LYS A 188 24.14 -3.12 -4.19
N LYS A 189 23.05 -3.80 -3.87
CA LYS A 189 22.02 -4.24 -4.82
C LYS A 189 20.64 -3.95 -4.27
N VAL A 190 19.70 -3.71 -5.17
CA VAL A 190 18.27 -3.76 -4.90
C VAL A 190 17.74 -4.88 -5.77
N PHE A 191 17.09 -5.89 -5.20
CA PHE A 191 16.64 -7.04 -5.97
C PHE A 191 15.14 -7.28 -5.75
N PRO A 192 14.37 -7.47 -6.82
CA PRO A 192 14.76 -7.48 -8.24
C PRO A 192 14.87 -6.09 -8.90
N MET A 193 14.23 -5.05 -8.34
CA MET A 193 14.30 -3.70 -8.92
C MET A 193 15.71 -3.14 -8.97
N GLU A 194 16.13 -2.55 -10.09
CA GLU A 194 17.48 -2.00 -10.29
C GLU A 194 18.61 -3.04 -10.28
N SER A 195 18.29 -4.32 -10.51
CA SER A 195 19.28 -5.39 -10.71
C SER A 195 18.99 -6.20 -11.96
N MET A 196 19.95 -7.03 -12.32
CA MET A 196 19.82 -8.12 -13.28
C MET A 196 19.64 -9.46 -12.55
N LEU A 197 19.11 -10.48 -13.20
CA LEU A 197 19.09 -11.84 -12.65
C LEU A 197 20.50 -12.35 -12.40
N ALA A 198 21.43 -12.00 -13.28
CA ALA A 198 22.87 -12.28 -13.12
C ALA A 198 23.48 -11.72 -11.82
N ASP A 199 22.83 -10.71 -11.20
CA ASP A 199 23.30 -10.11 -9.95
C ASP A 199 22.83 -10.85 -8.69
N ILE A 200 22.04 -11.93 -8.80
CA ILE A 200 21.46 -12.61 -7.63
C ILE A 200 22.54 -13.09 -6.63
N SER A 201 23.68 -13.56 -7.14
CA SER A 201 24.81 -14.02 -6.33
C SER A 201 25.51 -12.88 -5.59
N GLU A 202 25.38 -11.63 -6.06
CA GLU A 202 26.00 -10.47 -5.42
C GLU A 202 25.34 -10.10 -4.08
N LEU A 203 24.11 -10.54 -3.85
CA LEU A 203 23.36 -10.23 -2.64
C LEU A 203 24.05 -10.78 -1.38
N LYS A 204 24.56 -12.03 -1.43
CA LYS A 204 25.17 -12.72 -0.27
C LYS A 204 26.47 -12.06 0.20
N HIS A 205 27.08 -11.23 -0.64
CA HIS A 205 28.30 -10.50 -0.35
C HIS A 205 28.06 -9.21 0.47
N SER A 206 26.80 -8.91 0.82
CA SER A 206 26.46 -7.75 1.65
C SER A 206 26.67 -8.03 3.15
N ASP A 207 26.94 -7.01 3.96
CA ASP A 207 26.94 -7.17 5.43
C ASP A 207 25.54 -7.42 5.96
N VAL A 208 24.56 -6.67 5.44
CA VAL A 208 23.17 -6.69 5.91
C VAL A 208 22.22 -6.77 4.72
N ILE A 209 21.11 -7.47 4.91
CA ILE A 209 19.99 -7.52 3.97
C ILE A 209 18.82 -6.76 4.58
N VAL A 210 18.24 -5.84 3.81
CA VAL A 210 17.00 -5.13 4.16
C VAL A 210 15.87 -5.70 3.33
N VAL A 211 14.87 -6.30 3.98
CA VAL A 211 13.63 -6.76 3.34
C VAL A 211 12.58 -5.67 3.48
N MET A 212 12.03 -5.17 2.37
CA MET A 212 11.10 -4.03 2.44
C MET A 212 9.70 -4.40 2.92
N TYR A 213 9.23 -5.62 2.64
CA TYR A 213 7.86 -6.03 2.91
C TYR A 213 7.83 -7.29 3.79
N GLU A 214 7.07 -7.29 4.89
CA GLU A 214 6.91 -8.45 5.77
C GLU A 214 6.22 -9.64 5.09
N GLU A 215 5.40 -9.37 4.08
CA GLU A 215 4.64 -10.38 3.34
C GLU A 215 5.49 -11.24 2.39
N PHE A 216 6.66 -10.79 1.92
CA PHE A 216 7.52 -11.57 1.01
C PHE A 216 8.99 -11.10 0.98
N GLY A 217 9.89 -11.93 0.45
CA GLY A 217 11.33 -11.67 0.31
C GLY A 217 12.17 -12.30 1.42
N LYS A 218 11.53 -12.75 2.50
CA LYS A 218 12.16 -13.41 3.64
C LYS A 218 12.86 -14.70 3.23
N SER A 219 12.24 -15.53 2.39
CA SER A 219 12.84 -16.82 2.01
C SER A 219 14.17 -16.65 1.28
N LEU A 220 14.27 -15.65 0.39
CA LEU A 220 15.54 -15.30 -0.25
C LEU A 220 16.54 -14.76 0.79
N ALA A 221 16.12 -13.82 1.64
CA ALA A 221 16.99 -13.22 2.64
C ALA A 221 17.62 -14.27 3.60
N GLU A 222 16.84 -15.26 4.04
CA GLU A 222 17.31 -16.35 4.89
C GLU A 222 18.34 -17.24 4.18
N LYS A 223 18.13 -17.55 2.89
CA LYS A 223 19.08 -18.33 2.08
C LYS A 223 20.45 -17.65 1.91
N LEU A 224 20.49 -16.31 1.94
CA LEU A 224 21.75 -15.55 1.86
C LEU A 224 22.58 -15.64 3.15
N GLY A 225 21.97 -16.05 4.27
CA GLY A 225 22.67 -16.27 5.55
C GLY A 225 23.26 -14.99 6.16
N ARG A 226 22.70 -13.81 5.86
CA ARG A 226 23.13 -12.51 6.37
C ARG A 226 22.15 -11.95 7.40
N PRO A 227 22.58 -11.05 8.31
CA PRO A 227 21.67 -10.28 9.15
C PRO A 227 20.54 -9.64 8.33
N ILE A 228 19.31 -9.80 8.80
CA ILE A 228 18.10 -9.31 8.12
C ILE A 228 17.48 -8.20 8.97
N LEU A 229 17.24 -7.04 8.35
CA LEU A 229 16.39 -5.99 8.88
C LEU A 229 15.17 -5.80 7.99
N TYR A 230 14.05 -5.36 8.55
CA TYR A 230 12.87 -4.97 7.78
C TYR A 230 12.81 -3.46 7.63
N ALA A 231 12.34 -2.97 6.48
CA ALA A 231 12.16 -1.55 6.28
C ALA A 231 11.19 -0.95 7.31
N PRO A 232 11.51 0.23 7.88
CA PRO A 232 10.75 0.75 9.02
C PRO A 232 9.53 1.57 8.62
N PHE A 233 8.55 1.64 9.53
CA PHE A 233 7.33 2.43 9.37
C PHE A 233 6.99 3.14 10.69
N GLY A 234 6.86 4.47 10.67
CA GLY A 234 6.65 5.28 11.88
C GLY A 234 7.96 5.78 12.49
N LEU A 235 7.88 6.61 13.53
CA LEU A 235 9.03 7.32 14.09
C LEU A 235 9.94 6.37 14.86
N TYR A 236 9.39 5.63 15.82
CA TYR A 236 10.21 4.84 16.72
C TYR A 236 10.81 3.62 16.02
N ALA A 237 10.05 2.98 15.14
CA ALA A 237 10.56 1.88 14.33
C ALA A 237 11.68 2.33 13.37
N THR A 238 11.59 3.56 12.83
CA THR A 238 12.64 4.12 11.98
C THR A 238 13.90 4.44 12.78
N GLU A 239 13.76 5.07 13.95
CA GLU A 239 14.89 5.33 14.83
C GLU A 239 15.60 4.02 15.22
N GLN A 240 14.83 2.98 15.58
CA GLN A 240 15.38 1.66 15.92
C GLN A 240 16.09 1.00 14.73
N PHE A 241 15.49 1.03 13.54
CA PHE A 241 16.11 0.50 12.32
C PHE A 241 17.47 1.14 12.03
N ILE A 242 17.59 2.47 12.14
CA ILE A 242 18.84 3.19 11.92
C ILE A 242 19.91 2.78 12.94
N ARG A 243 19.52 2.67 14.22
CA ARG A 243 20.41 2.25 15.31
C ARG A 243 20.91 0.81 15.12
N ASP A 244 20.01 -0.12 14.79
CA ASP A 244 20.33 -1.52 14.55
C ASP A 244 21.23 -1.68 13.32
N LEU A 245 20.94 -0.95 12.25
CA LEU A 245 21.78 -0.94 11.06
C LEU A 245 23.17 -0.38 11.36
N GLY A 246 23.26 0.76 12.05
CA GLY A 246 24.54 1.35 12.46
C GLY A 246 25.35 0.41 13.34
N LYS A 247 24.70 -0.34 14.25
CA LYS A 247 25.37 -1.36 15.08
C LYS A 247 25.91 -2.52 14.23
N LEU A 248 25.14 -3.03 13.28
CA LEU A 248 25.57 -4.12 12.39
C LEU A 248 26.72 -3.71 11.48
N LEU A 249 26.77 -2.44 11.08
CA LEU A 249 27.80 -1.88 10.20
C LEU A 249 29.02 -1.32 10.94
N GLY A 250 28.96 -1.19 12.28
CA GLY A 250 30.00 -0.52 13.06
C GLY A 250 30.04 1.00 12.89
N THR A 251 28.91 1.61 12.52
CA THR A 251 28.73 3.05 12.22
C THR A 251 27.72 3.73 13.16
N SER A 252 27.68 3.30 14.42
CA SER A 252 26.73 3.83 15.42
C SER A 252 26.82 5.35 15.60
N ASP A 253 28.03 5.93 15.58
CA ASP A 253 28.20 7.38 15.73
C ASP A 253 27.58 8.16 14.56
N GLN A 254 27.73 7.66 13.32
CA GLN A 254 27.09 8.23 12.14
C GLN A 254 25.58 8.09 12.19
N ALA A 255 25.07 6.94 12.62
CA ALA A 255 23.65 6.68 12.79
C ALA A 255 23.01 7.66 13.80
N GLU A 256 23.65 7.90 14.95
CA GLU A 256 23.18 8.89 15.93
C GLU A 256 23.24 10.32 15.40
N ALA A 257 24.32 10.68 14.70
CA ALA A 257 24.45 11.99 14.09
C ALA A 257 23.35 12.24 13.05
N PHE A 258 23.03 11.24 12.22
CA PHE A 258 21.94 11.30 11.26
C PHE A 258 20.58 11.49 11.94
N ILE A 259 20.26 10.69 12.96
CA ILE A 259 19.01 10.83 13.74
C ILE A 259 18.90 12.24 14.33
N LYS A 260 19.99 12.80 14.86
CA LYS A 260 20.02 14.16 15.41
C LYS A 260 19.69 15.23 14.36
N VAL A 261 20.22 15.07 13.14
CA VAL A 261 19.91 15.97 12.01
C VAL A 261 18.45 15.82 11.60
N GLU A 262 17.95 14.59 11.45
CA GLU A 262 16.54 14.32 11.07
C GLU A 262 15.53 14.94 12.04
N LYS A 263 15.84 14.93 13.34
CA LYS A 263 15.03 15.61 14.38
C LYS A 263 14.95 17.12 14.19
N GLN A 264 15.91 17.73 13.49
CA GLN A 264 15.96 19.17 13.20
C GLN A 264 15.51 19.52 11.76
N THR A 265 15.36 18.53 10.88
CA THR A 265 14.98 18.71 9.48
C THR A 265 13.66 18.00 9.17
N THR A 266 13.69 16.74 8.74
CA THR A 266 12.53 15.96 8.30
C THR A 266 11.41 15.93 9.34
N LEU A 267 11.77 15.65 10.60
CA LEU A 267 10.81 15.51 11.71
C LEU A 267 10.42 16.85 12.34
N LYS A 268 11.05 17.95 11.93
CA LYS A 268 10.76 19.29 12.45
C LYS A 268 9.29 19.67 12.22
N LEU A 269 8.72 19.28 11.08
CA LEU A 269 7.31 19.48 10.76
C LEU A 269 6.40 18.81 11.80
N ILE A 270 6.63 17.54 12.12
CA ILE A 270 5.82 16.80 13.10
C ILE A 270 5.93 17.48 14.46
N TRP A 271 7.13 17.89 14.87
CA TRP A 271 7.35 18.59 16.13
C TRP A 271 6.63 19.94 16.20
N ASP A 272 6.65 20.71 15.11
CA ASP A 272 5.99 22.02 15.05
C ASP A 272 4.46 21.87 15.10
N LEU A 273 3.90 20.86 14.43
CA LEU A 273 2.48 20.51 14.53
C LEU A 273 2.10 19.97 15.91
N TRP A 274 2.97 19.17 16.53
CA TRP A 274 2.73 18.62 17.86
C TRP A 274 2.67 19.71 18.93
N ARG A 275 3.45 20.78 18.79
CA ARG A 275 3.42 21.93 19.71
C ARG A 275 2.25 22.88 19.48
N GLY A 276 1.59 22.78 18.33
CA GLY A 276 0.40 23.55 18.02
C GLY A 276 -0.89 22.85 18.49
N PRO A 277 -2.06 23.44 18.21
CA PRO A 277 -3.35 22.86 18.54
C PRO A 277 -3.65 21.55 17.79
N GLN A 278 -2.87 21.21 16.75
CA GLN A 278 -3.07 20.02 15.93
C GLN A 278 -2.80 18.73 16.71
N SER A 279 -1.94 18.76 17.73
CA SER A 279 -1.71 17.59 18.60
C SER A 279 -2.98 17.11 19.29
N GLU A 280 -3.90 18.02 19.64
CA GLU A 280 -5.18 17.69 20.25
C GLU A 280 -6.15 17.03 19.26
N TRP A 281 -5.90 17.14 17.95
CA TRP A 281 -6.78 16.53 16.95
C TRP A 281 -6.56 15.03 16.83
N PHE A 282 -5.31 14.53 16.85
CA PHE A 282 -5.03 13.12 16.60
C PHE A 282 -5.85 12.17 17.49
N PRO A 283 -5.96 12.36 18.82
CA PRO A 283 -6.75 11.48 19.67
C PRO A 283 -8.26 11.50 19.38
N THR A 284 -8.75 12.55 18.74
CA THR A 284 -10.19 12.70 18.39
C THR A 284 -10.53 12.13 17.02
N VAL A 285 -9.52 11.77 16.21
CA VAL A 285 -9.71 11.25 14.87
C VAL A 285 -9.67 9.73 14.91
N ASN A 286 -10.74 9.11 14.41
CA ASN A 286 -10.73 7.68 14.15
C ASN A 286 -10.30 7.39 12.70
N PHE A 287 -9.60 6.28 12.52
CA PHE A 287 -9.19 5.80 11.20
C PHE A 287 -9.41 4.30 11.06
N ALA A 288 -9.45 3.82 9.83
CA ALA A 288 -9.31 2.39 9.54
C ALA A 288 -8.26 2.17 8.44
N ALA A 289 -7.69 0.97 8.41
CA ALA A 289 -6.73 0.57 7.40
C ALA A 289 -7.05 -0.82 6.80
N CYS A 290 -7.00 -0.94 5.48
CA CYS A 290 -6.94 -2.23 4.80
C CYS A 290 -5.91 -2.16 3.66
N ALA A 291 -4.81 -2.89 3.84
CA ALA A 291 -3.65 -2.83 2.95
C ALA A 291 -2.82 -4.11 3.09
N SER A 292 -1.71 -4.22 2.36
CA SER A 292 -0.76 -5.30 2.58
C SER A 292 -0.27 -5.31 4.04
N ARG A 293 0.16 -6.48 4.53
CA ARG A 293 0.54 -6.69 5.93
C ARG A 293 1.45 -5.60 6.48
N THR A 294 2.51 -5.26 5.75
CA THR A 294 3.48 -4.21 6.13
C THR A 294 2.80 -2.87 6.37
N TYR A 295 1.94 -2.46 5.44
CA TYR A 295 1.25 -1.18 5.49
C TYR A 295 0.16 -1.15 6.57
N ALA A 296 -0.66 -2.19 6.68
CA ALA A 296 -1.72 -2.27 7.69
C ALA A 296 -1.12 -2.20 9.11
N LYS A 297 -0.07 -2.99 9.39
CA LYS A 297 0.63 -2.95 10.67
C LYS A 297 1.35 -1.63 10.89
N GLY A 298 2.03 -1.11 9.86
CA GLY A 298 2.79 0.13 9.94
C GLY A 298 1.91 1.34 10.26
N LEU A 299 0.80 1.50 9.54
CA LEU A 299 -0.20 2.55 9.78
C LEU A 299 -0.80 2.44 11.18
N LYS A 300 -1.16 1.22 11.62
CA LYS A 300 -1.67 1.02 12.98
C LYS A 300 -0.64 1.41 14.03
N ARG A 301 0.58 0.87 13.93
CA ARG A 301 1.67 1.16 14.87
C ARG A 301 1.92 2.66 14.98
N PHE A 302 1.99 3.36 13.84
CA PHE A 302 2.28 4.78 13.81
C PHE A 302 1.10 5.62 14.31
N LEU A 303 -0.07 5.50 13.68
CA LEU A 303 -1.19 6.40 13.93
C LEU A 303 -1.85 6.16 15.29
N GLU A 304 -2.05 4.89 15.67
CA GLU A 304 -2.61 4.56 16.99
C GLU A 304 -1.51 4.57 18.06
N GLY A 305 -0.42 3.84 17.82
CA GLY A 305 0.61 3.63 18.84
C GLY A 305 1.49 4.83 19.14
N GLU A 306 1.76 5.70 18.15
CA GLU A 306 2.66 6.86 18.32
C GLU A 306 1.90 8.19 18.37
N LEU A 307 0.84 8.36 17.56
CA LEU A 307 0.06 9.61 17.50
C LEU A 307 -1.23 9.59 18.34
N GLY A 308 -1.64 8.43 18.86
CA GLY A 308 -2.80 8.30 19.74
C GLY A 308 -4.16 8.35 19.03
N MET A 309 -4.21 8.23 17.71
CA MET A 309 -5.46 8.14 16.95
C MET A 309 -6.25 6.86 17.30
N THR A 310 -7.56 6.88 17.13
CA THR A 310 -8.39 5.69 17.40
C THR A 310 -8.48 4.79 16.17
N CYS A 311 -7.91 3.58 16.22
CA CYS A 311 -8.02 2.61 15.13
C CYS A 311 -9.35 1.84 15.21
N ALA A 312 -10.24 2.03 14.24
CA ALA A 312 -11.48 1.24 14.13
C ALA A 312 -11.17 -0.21 13.72
N PHE A 313 -10.32 -0.40 12.72
CA PHE A 313 -9.71 -1.68 12.35
C PHE A 313 -8.46 -1.46 11.49
N SER A 314 -7.54 -2.41 11.52
CA SER A 314 -6.41 -2.48 10.59
C SER A 314 -6.21 -3.93 10.15
N ILE A 315 -6.39 -4.22 8.86
CA ILE A 315 -6.51 -5.58 8.34
C ILE A 315 -5.53 -5.80 7.18
N ASP A 316 -4.81 -6.93 7.23
CA ASP A 316 -4.03 -7.45 6.11
C ASP A 316 -4.97 -7.88 4.99
N SER A 317 -4.88 -7.21 3.84
CA SER A 317 -5.79 -7.40 2.71
C SER A 317 -5.75 -8.84 2.17
N ALA A 318 -4.63 -9.55 2.31
CA ALA A 318 -4.49 -10.93 1.83
C ALA A 318 -5.44 -11.92 2.51
N VAL A 319 -5.83 -11.64 3.76
CA VAL A 319 -6.68 -12.52 4.57
C VAL A 319 -7.99 -11.86 4.97
N ALA A 320 -8.32 -10.73 4.33
CA ALA A 320 -9.50 -9.94 4.63
C ALA A 320 -10.79 -10.62 4.18
N ASP A 321 -11.81 -10.62 5.05
CA ASP A 321 -13.19 -10.84 4.62
C ASP A 321 -13.80 -9.52 4.15
N ASN A 322 -13.81 -9.31 2.83
CA ASN A 322 -14.33 -8.07 2.25
C ASN A 322 -15.85 -7.88 2.47
N SER A 323 -16.61 -8.95 2.74
CA SER A 323 -18.03 -8.80 3.12
C SER A 323 -18.16 -8.24 4.53
N ASP A 324 -17.27 -8.65 5.45
CA ASP A 324 -17.18 -8.09 6.80
C ASP A 324 -16.72 -6.63 6.78
N ILE A 325 -15.69 -6.31 5.98
CA ILE A 325 -15.19 -4.93 5.81
C ILE A 325 -16.29 -4.03 5.25
N ARG A 326 -16.96 -4.46 4.17
CA ARG A 326 -18.09 -3.72 3.59
C ARG A 326 -19.15 -3.44 4.64
N ARG A 327 -19.56 -4.44 5.43
CA ARG A 327 -20.54 -4.28 6.50
C ARG A 327 -20.07 -3.23 7.53
N ARG A 328 -18.84 -3.33 8.03
CA ARG A 328 -18.28 -2.37 9.01
C ARG A 328 -18.24 -0.95 8.47
N LEU A 329 -17.79 -0.76 7.23
CA LEU A 329 -17.69 0.55 6.59
C LEU A 329 -19.07 1.17 6.34
N GLN A 330 -20.10 0.36 6.07
CA GLN A 330 -21.47 0.84 5.90
C GLN A 330 -22.16 1.15 7.23
N GLU A 331 -21.91 0.36 8.29
CA GLU A 331 -22.50 0.55 9.62
C GLU A 331 -21.88 1.75 10.37
N LYS A 332 -20.55 1.86 10.34
CA LYS A 332 -19.82 2.91 11.06
C LYS A 332 -18.56 3.34 10.27
N PRO A 333 -18.74 4.20 9.25
CA PRO A 333 -17.62 4.71 8.47
C PRO A 333 -16.58 5.43 9.36
N PRO A 334 -15.27 5.21 9.18
CA PRO A 334 -14.24 5.97 9.86
C PRO A 334 -14.15 7.40 9.29
N GLN A 335 -13.49 8.32 10.00
CA GLN A 335 -13.21 9.66 9.48
C GLN A 335 -12.14 9.62 8.39
N VAL A 336 -11.11 8.78 8.56
CA VAL A 336 -10.07 8.53 7.56
C VAL A 336 -10.00 7.04 7.25
N MET A 337 -10.05 6.68 5.98
CA MET A 337 -9.83 5.31 5.50
C MET A 337 -8.53 5.25 4.70
N PHE A 338 -7.55 4.50 5.23
CA PHE A 338 -6.38 4.08 4.49
C PHE A 338 -6.70 2.76 3.77
N GLY A 339 -6.89 2.79 2.46
CA GLY A 339 -7.47 1.62 1.80
C GLY A 339 -7.18 1.43 0.33
N ARG A 340 -7.93 0.50 -0.23
CA ARG A 340 -7.93 0.05 -1.62
C ARG A 340 -9.19 0.57 -2.33
N ILE A 341 -9.28 0.39 -3.65
CA ILE A 341 -10.45 0.88 -4.38
C ILE A 341 -11.77 0.28 -3.90
N VAL A 342 -11.75 -0.99 -3.49
CA VAL A 342 -12.94 -1.70 -3.00
C VAL A 342 -13.48 -1.07 -1.71
N ASP A 343 -12.58 -0.64 -0.83
CA ASP A 343 -12.95 0.04 0.41
C ASP A 343 -13.58 1.42 0.11
N LYS A 344 -13.04 2.14 -0.89
CA LYS A 344 -13.61 3.39 -1.40
C LYS A 344 -15.00 3.18 -2.00
N MET A 345 -15.21 2.08 -2.73
CA MET A 345 -16.51 1.72 -3.30
C MET A 345 -17.53 1.47 -2.19
N TYR A 346 -17.19 0.70 -1.16
CA TYR A 346 -18.09 0.43 -0.04
C TYR A 346 -18.52 1.69 0.71
N LEU A 347 -17.60 2.64 0.90
CA LEU A 347 -17.90 3.95 1.47
C LEU A 347 -18.83 4.77 0.57
N ALA A 348 -18.63 4.72 -0.76
CA ALA A 348 -19.46 5.44 -1.72
C ALA A 348 -20.89 4.90 -1.79
N GLU A 349 -21.10 3.59 -1.59
CA GLU A 349 -22.43 2.96 -1.58
C GLU A 349 -23.39 3.57 -0.54
N VAL A 350 -22.86 4.11 0.56
CA VAL A 350 -23.64 4.75 1.63
C VAL A 350 -23.44 6.27 1.70
N GLY A 351 -22.74 6.86 0.72
CA GLY A 351 -22.42 8.29 0.71
C GLY A 351 -21.64 8.74 1.95
N ALA A 352 -20.75 7.87 2.46
CA ALA A 352 -19.98 8.15 3.67
C ALA A 352 -19.11 9.39 3.51
N LYS A 353 -19.10 10.26 4.54
CA LYS A 353 -18.21 11.43 4.62
C LYS A 353 -16.85 11.05 5.21
N THR A 354 -16.21 10.05 4.57
CA THR A 354 -14.90 9.53 4.95
C THR A 354 -13.85 10.06 4.00
N TYR A 355 -12.73 10.56 4.54
CA TYR A 355 -11.57 10.87 3.72
C TYR A 355 -10.84 9.60 3.35
N PHE A 356 -10.67 9.36 2.06
CA PHE A 356 -9.99 8.17 1.56
C PHE A 356 -8.55 8.52 1.18
N VAL A 357 -7.60 7.88 1.85
CA VAL A 357 -6.18 7.92 1.51
C VAL A 357 -5.81 6.54 0.97
N GLN A 358 -5.34 6.46 -0.26
CA GLN A 358 -4.98 5.17 -0.84
C GLN A 358 -3.73 4.61 -0.16
N SER A 359 -3.74 3.34 0.24
CA SER A 359 -2.62 2.68 0.92
C SER A 359 -2.38 1.25 0.47
N GLY A 360 -2.97 0.83 -0.64
CA GLY A 360 -2.83 -0.53 -1.16
C GLY A 360 -3.54 -0.77 -2.48
N TYR A 361 -3.24 -1.93 -3.06
CA TYR A 361 -3.93 -2.52 -4.21
C TYR A 361 -5.06 -3.46 -3.77
N PRO A 362 -6.07 -3.72 -4.63
CA PRO A 362 -6.22 -3.25 -6.01
C PRO A 362 -6.73 -1.79 -6.12
N GLY A 363 -6.54 -1.18 -7.29
CA GLY A 363 -7.11 0.14 -7.62
C GLY A 363 -6.25 0.98 -8.56
N PRO A 364 -6.86 1.87 -9.36
CA PRO A 364 -6.11 2.76 -10.22
C PRO A 364 -5.36 3.83 -9.41
N PHE A 365 -4.11 4.13 -9.77
CA PHE A 365 -3.33 5.23 -9.20
C PHE A 365 -2.09 5.61 -10.00
N VAL A 366 -1.52 6.78 -9.70
CA VAL A 366 -0.23 7.22 -10.23
C VAL A 366 0.65 7.67 -9.07
N ARG A 367 1.73 6.92 -8.78
CA ARG A 367 2.61 7.14 -7.61
C ARG A 367 4.08 6.77 -7.83
N ARG A 368 4.62 6.82 -9.07
CA ARG A 368 6.07 6.69 -9.31
C ARG A 368 6.88 7.91 -8.84
N ALA A 369 6.25 9.08 -8.73
CA ALA A 369 6.93 10.27 -8.26
C ALA A 369 7.39 10.09 -6.80
N LEU A 370 8.65 10.46 -6.55
CA LEU A 370 9.22 10.44 -5.21
C LEU A 370 8.60 11.54 -4.33
N GLY A 371 8.75 11.41 -3.01
CA GLY A 371 8.32 12.44 -2.05
C GLY A 371 6.99 12.15 -1.35
N THR A 372 6.38 10.98 -1.59
CA THR A 372 5.19 10.52 -0.85
C THR A 372 5.40 9.15 -0.16
N PRO A 373 6.55 8.86 0.48
CA PRO A 373 6.79 7.56 1.11
C PRO A 373 5.81 7.31 2.26
N TYR A 374 5.65 6.04 2.63
CA TYR A 374 4.98 5.61 3.86
C TYR A 374 5.99 5.04 4.85
N MET A 375 7.11 4.50 4.36
CA MET A 375 8.22 4.03 5.17
C MET A 375 9.12 5.19 5.64
N GLY A 376 9.85 4.98 6.73
CA GLY A 376 10.88 5.90 7.22
C GLY A 376 10.36 7.21 7.86
N PHE A 377 11.30 8.13 8.13
CA PHE A 377 11.00 9.43 8.74
C PHE A 377 10.26 10.34 7.77
N SER A 378 10.65 10.31 6.48
CA SER A 378 9.92 11.03 5.44
C SER A 378 8.49 10.50 5.32
N GLY A 379 8.28 9.19 5.49
CA GLY A 379 6.94 8.60 5.41
C GLY A 379 6.05 8.95 6.58
N ALA A 380 6.59 8.92 7.80
CA ALA A 380 5.89 9.44 8.98
C ALA A 380 5.48 10.91 8.79
N THR A 381 6.37 11.71 8.22
CA THR A 381 6.13 13.14 7.93
C THR A 381 5.06 13.34 6.87
N TYR A 382 5.12 12.60 5.76
CA TYR A 382 4.12 12.65 4.70
C TYR A 382 2.73 12.26 5.22
N VAL A 383 2.61 11.15 5.94
CA VAL A 383 1.31 10.68 6.45
C VAL A 383 0.70 11.69 7.42
N VAL A 384 1.51 12.28 8.32
CA VAL A 384 1.04 13.37 9.22
C VAL A 384 0.58 14.58 8.41
N GLN A 385 1.35 14.98 7.40
CA GLN A 385 1.00 16.10 6.53
C GLN A 385 -0.34 15.88 5.84
N GLU A 386 -0.58 14.69 5.28
CA GLU A 386 -1.85 14.36 4.63
C GLU A 386 -3.02 14.44 5.62
N ILE A 387 -2.89 13.83 6.80
CA ILE A 387 -3.94 13.85 7.82
C ILE A 387 -4.26 15.29 8.24
N VAL A 388 -3.23 16.09 8.51
CA VAL A 388 -3.41 17.46 9.00
C VAL A 388 -4.02 18.36 7.92
N ASN A 389 -3.61 18.21 6.66
CA ASN A 389 -4.23 18.92 5.53
C ASN A 389 -5.72 18.54 5.39
N LEU A 390 -6.07 17.26 5.50
CA LEU A 390 -7.45 16.80 5.47
C LEU A 390 -8.28 17.40 6.62
N LEU A 391 -7.70 17.52 7.82
CA LEU A 391 -8.37 18.14 8.97
C LEU A 391 -8.56 19.65 8.79
N TYR A 392 -7.62 20.34 8.15
CA TYR A 392 -7.82 21.74 7.77
C TYR A 392 -8.97 21.89 6.77
N ASP A 393 -9.08 21.01 5.78
CA ASP A 393 -10.19 21.02 4.83
C ASP A 393 -11.55 20.80 5.53
N VAL A 394 -11.59 19.98 6.59
CA VAL A 394 -12.78 19.86 7.44
C VAL A 394 -13.13 21.20 8.09
N LEU A 395 -12.16 21.93 8.62
CA LEU A 395 -12.38 23.24 9.23
C LEU A 395 -12.92 24.26 8.22
N PHE A 396 -12.45 24.21 6.96
CA PHE A 396 -12.99 25.06 5.89
C PHE A 396 -14.50 24.85 5.65
N GLN A 397 -15.02 23.63 5.83
CA GLN A 397 -16.45 23.35 5.68
C GLN A 397 -17.32 24.05 6.74
N PHE A 398 -16.72 24.43 7.87
CA PHE A 398 -17.38 25.15 8.96
C PHE A 398 -17.25 26.66 8.87
N LEU A 399 -16.45 27.19 7.94
CA LEU A 399 -16.46 28.62 7.69
C LEU A 399 -17.85 29.04 7.17
N PRO A 400 -18.32 30.27 7.48
CA PRO A 400 -19.57 30.79 6.94
C PRO A 400 -19.47 30.85 5.41
N SER A 401 -19.85 29.78 4.74
CA SER A 401 -19.76 29.70 3.29
C SER A 401 -20.80 30.64 2.70
N HIS A 402 -20.42 31.50 1.75
CA HIS A 402 -21.36 32.16 0.83
C HIS A 402 -21.95 31.13 -0.15
N LYS A 403 -22.48 30.01 0.35
CA LYS A 403 -23.23 29.04 -0.44
C LYS A 403 -24.47 29.76 -0.99
N ARG A 404 -24.61 29.80 -2.32
CA ARG A 404 -25.81 30.33 -2.99
C ARG A 404 -27.04 29.63 -2.43
N GLY A 405 -28.05 30.40 -2.01
CA GLY A 405 -29.30 29.88 -1.46
C GLY A 405 -29.35 29.73 0.07
N PHE A 406 -28.35 30.21 0.80
CA PHE A 406 -28.50 30.37 2.25
C PHE A 406 -29.53 31.46 2.54
N GLU A 407 -30.60 31.07 3.22
CA GLU A 407 -31.51 32.00 3.86
C GLU A 407 -30.85 32.50 5.14
N PHE A 408 -30.96 33.80 5.37
CA PHE A 408 -30.46 34.43 6.59
C PHE A 408 -31.63 34.67 7.54
N VAL A 409 -31.34 34.49 8.82
CA VAL A 409 -32.19 35.02 9.87
C VAL A 409 -32.20 36.55 9.70
N GLN A 410 -33.38 37.16 9.70
CA GLN A 410 -33.53 38.60 9.62
C GLN A 410 -32.74 39.26 10.77
N PRO A 411 -31.78 40.17 10.49
CA PRO A 411 -30.85 40.68 11.50
C PRO A 411 -31.53 41.38 12.68
N ASP A 412 -32.73 41.90 12.44
CA ASP A 412 -33.59 42.62 13.38
C ASP A 412 -34.56 41.72 14.14
N LYS A 413 -34.77 40.47 13.69
CA LYS A 413 -35.67 39.52 14.36
C LYS A 413 -34.96 38.86 15.55
N LYS A 414 -35.41 39.20 16.76
CA LYS A 414 -34.90 38.60 18.01
C LYS A 414 -35.76 37.41 18.42
N PHE A 415 -35.14 36.24 18.56
CA PHE A 415 -35.80 35.04 19.08
C PHE A 415 -35.50 34.85 20.57
N VAL A 416 -36.51 34.45 21.33
CA VAL A 416 -36.35 34.11 22.75
C VAL A 416 -36.13 32.60 22.86
N TRP A 417 -34.98 32.18 23.38
CA TRP A 417 -34.69 30.77 23.64
C TRP A 417 -35.13 30.40 25.05
N THR A 418 -35.97 29.36 25.19
CA THR A 418 -36.32 28.87 26.53
C THR A 418 -35.13 28.16 27.19
N PRO A 419 -35.07 28.09 28.53
CA PRO A 419 -34.02 27.33 29.23
C PRO A 419 -33.93 25.87 28.76
N GLU A 420 -35.08 25.24 28.50
CA GLU A 420 -35.17 23.86 28.02
C GLU A 420 -34.61 23.70 26.61
N ALA A 421 -34.85 24.69 25.72
CA ALA A 421 -34.28 24.69 24.37
C ALA A 421 -32.76 24.87 24.41
N ASN A 422 -32.23 25.75 25.28
CA ASN A 422 -30.78 25.90 25.45
C ASN A 422 -30.13 24.60 25.96
N ASN A 423 -30.76 23.92 26.92
CA ASN A 423 -30.28 22.63 27.39
C ASN A 423 -30.32 21.56 26.30
N ALA A 424 -31.40 21.48 25.53
CA ALA A 424 -31.51 20.54 24.41
C ALA A 424 -30.46 20.82 23.30
N LEU A 425 -30.18 22.09 23.01
CA LEU A 425 -29.11 22.49 22.09
C LEU A 425 -27.73 22.06 22.61
N ALA A 426 -27.45 22.26 23.90
CA ALA A 426 -26.20 21.86 24.52
C ALA A 426 -26.00 20.33 24.47
N GLU A 427 -27.03 19.55 24.80
CA GLU A 427 -26.97 18.08 24.73
C GLU A 427 -26.75 17.57 23.30
N ARG A 428 -27.42 18.14 22.30
CA ARG A 428 -27.14 17.81 20.89
C ARG A 428 -25.74 18.21 20.47
N THR A 429 -25.27 19.36 20.93
CA THR A 429 -23.91 19.84 20.63
C THR A 429 -22.85 18.87 21.15
N LYS A 430 -23.04 18.31 22.35
CA LYS A 430 -22.11 17.33 22.95
C LYS A 430 -21.97 16.04 22.13
N GLN A 431 -22.95 15.71 21.29
CA GLN A 431 -22.89 14.54 20.41
C GLN A 431 -21.95 14.73 19.22
N ALA A 432 -21.62 15.97 18.86
CA ALA A 432 -20.64 16.26 17.83
C ALA A 432 -19.20 16.13 18.38
N PRO A 433 -18.21 15.78 17.53
CA PRO A 433 -16.80 15.80 17.90
C PRO A 433 -16.39 17.15 18.48
N PHE A 434 -15.57 17.15 19.54
CA PHE A 434 -15.21 18.35 20.29
C PHE A 434 -14.80 19.54 19.39
N ILE A 435 -13.98 19.27 18.37
CA ILE A 435 -13.48 20.28 17.42
C ILE A 435 -14.58 20.98 16.60
N SER A 436 -15.73 20.34 16.39
CA SER A 436 -16.84 20.90 15.62
C SER A 436 -17.97 21.43 16.49
N GLN A 437 -17.92 21.26 17.82
CA GLN A 437 -19.03 21.61 18.72
C GLN A 437 -19.44 23.08 18.62
N ILE A 438 -18.49 24.01 18.55
CA ILE A 438 -18.80 25.44 18.43
C ILE A 438 -19.53 25.73 17.12
N SER A 439 -19.01 25.23 16.00
CA SER A 439 -19.57 25.45 14.67
C SER A 439 -20.93 24.75 14.51
N PHE A 440 -21.03 23.51 15.00
CA PHE A 440 -22.26 22.72 14.99
C PHE A 440 -23.35 23.36 15.86
N SER A 441 -23.01 23.85 17.04
CA SER A 441 -23.93 24.60 17.90
C SER A 441 -24.47 25.86 17.21
N ARG A 442 -23.59 26.63 16.54
CA ARG A 442 -23.97 27.81 15.76
C ARG A 442 -24.86 27.44 14.58
N GLU A 443 -24.57 26.35 13.87
CA GLU A 443 -25.40 25.85 12.76
C GLU A 443 -26.80 25.46 13.25
N LEU A 444 -26.89 24.65 14.31
CA LEU A 444 -28.16 24.24 14.91
C LEU A 444 -28.97 25.45 15.39
N LYS A 445 -28.31 26.42 16.02
CA LYS A 445 -28.94 27.68 16.43
C LYS A 445 -29.51 28.44 15.23
N THR A 446 -28.72 28.58 14.18
CA THR A 446 -29.14 29.27 12.94
C THR A 446 -30.31 28.54 12.27
N LYS A 447 -30.28 27.21 12.19
CA LYS A 447 -31.38 26.39 11.65
C LYS A 447 -32.67 26.54 12.45
N ALA A 448 -32.58 26.55 13.78
CA ALA A 448 -33.73 26.73 14.67
C ALA A 448 -34.38 28.11 14.46
N GLU A 449 -33.57 29.16 14.40
CA GLU A 449 -34.03 30.54 14.19
C GLU A 449 -34.62 30.72 12.78
N LEU A 450 -34.04 30.11 11.75
CA LEU A 450 -34.61 30.09 10.39
C LEU A 450 -35.95 29.35 10.34
N TYR A 451 -36.06 28.20 11.02
CA TYR A 451 -37.32 27.46 11.10
C TYR A 451 -38.40 28.29 11.79
N ALA A 452 -38.06 28.91 12.92
CA ALA A 452 -38.98 29.78 13.65
C ALA A 452 -39.39 31.01 12.81
N GLN A 453 -38.45 31.62 12.09
CA GLN A 453 -38.75 32.71 11.15
C GLN A 453 -39.78 32.29 10.09
N LYS A 454 -39.59 31.14 9.45
CA LYS A 454 -40.48 30.62 8.41
C LYS A 454 -41.88 30.32 8.92
N ASN A 455 -42.00 29.91 10.18
CA ASN A 455 -43.26 29.51 10.80
C ASN A 455 -43.89 30.63 11.64
N GLY A 456 -43.34 31.84 11.60
CA GLY A 456 -43.88 32.98 12.36
C GLY A 456 -43.77 32.83 13.88
N LEU A 457 -42.81 32.05 14.36
CA LEU A 457 -42.55 31.84 15.79
C LEU A 457 -41.54 32.87 16.29
N ASP A 458 -41.70 33.32 17.54
CA ASP A 458 -40.77 34.25 18.21
C ASP A 458 -40.03 33.61 19.39
N VAL A 459 -40.46 32.41 19.81
CA VAL A 459 -39.87 31.64 20.90
C VAL A 459 -39.36 30.31 20.37
N ILE A 460 -38.10 29.98 20.68
CA ILE A 460 -37.47 28.70 20.35
C ILE A 460 -37.65 27.76 21.54
N THR A 461 -38.42 26.69 21.33
CA THR A 461 -38.67 25.62 22.31
C THR A 461 -37.94 24.33 21.88
N PRO A 462 -37.86 23.30 22.75
CA PRO A 462 -37.34 21.99 22.36
C PRO A 462 -38.03 21.37 21.13
N ASP A 463 -39.31 21.69 20.89
CA ASP A 463 -40.04 21.23 19.71
C ASP A 463 -39.49 21.85 18.41
N VAL A 464 -39.05 23.11 18.43
CA VAL A 464 -38.40 23.72 17.26
C VAL A 464 -37.10 22.98 16.94
N LEU A 465 -36.34 22.60 17.98
CA LEU A 465 -35.12 21.80 17.81
C LEU A 465 -35.45 20.39 17.29
N SER A 466 -36.54 19.75 17.72
CA SER A 466 -36.95 18.43 17.21
C SER A 466 -37.36 18.43 15.73
N ARG A 467 -37.74 19.59 15.20
CA ARG A 467 -38.17 19.78 13.79
C ARG A 467 -37.02 20.09 12.83
N ILE A 468 -35.82 20.40 13.34
CA ILE A 468 -34.63 20.61 12.51
C ILE A 468 -33.74 19.37 12.56
N ASN A 469 -33.36 18.88 11.37
CA ASN A 469 -32.44 17.76 11.19
C ASN A 469 -30.97 18.19 11.35
#